data_AF-A0A1Y6EEC1-F1
#
_entry.id   AF-A0A1Y6EEC1-F1
#
_cell.length_a   1.000
_cell.length_b   1.000
_cell.length_c   1.000
_cell.angle_alpha   90.00
_cell.angle_beta   90.00
_cell.angle_gamma   90.00
#
_symmetry.space_group_name_H-M   'P 1'
#
loop_
_entity.id
_entity.type
_entity.pdbx_description
1 polymer ?
#
loop_
_entity_poly.entity_id
_entity_poly.type
_entity_poly.pdbx_seq_one_letter_code
_entity_poly.pdbx_strand_id
1 'polypeptide(L)'
;MADRSKAQHGTSGPASAPAPSAAEALLQRWLARNESIDAVWAGMVPGPSADAVASRIGAVPKTFLDDRVRVVALAGDVLESDRGRGQESTDVVTVLDEVAATGSSAARRGAAIALWLWAGDEELGPLAPPLAREHAARALAAMAFRLASVVDPAEWVSDAERRDEAARTFLFWSGQLPAGEDRETASSLLTMRDSLQRNGALAAAAEEHAHRLEVTRKLQEARAREAAARYTHE
;
A
#
# COMPACT_ATOMS: atom_id res chain seq x y z
N MET A 1 -20.56 -49.74 -44.69
CA MET A 1 -20.62 -49.67 -43.22
C MET A 1 -19.73 -48.51 -42.79
N ALA A 2 -20.35 -47.39 -42.44
CA ALA A 2 -19.67 -46.16 -42.09
C ALA A 2 -19.39 -46.10 -40.58
N ASP A 3 -18.13 -45.80 -40.26
CA ASP A 3 -17.65 -44.74 -39.37
C ASP A 3 -18.34 -44.51 -38.00
N ARG A 4 -17.53 -44.59 -36.92
CA ARG A 4 -17.43 -43.58 -35.84
C ARG A 4 -16.49 -44.03 -34.73
N SER A 5 -15.21 -43.69 -34.85
CA SER A 5 -14.29 -43.57 -33.71
C SER A 5 -14.43 -42.16 -33.12
N LYS A 6 -15.09 -42.02 -31.97
CA LYS A 6 -15.12 -40.77 -31.20
C LYS A 6 -13.83 -40.65 -30.39
N ALA A 7 -12.92 -39.82 -30.87
CA ALA A 7 -11.81 -39.30 -30.09
C ALA A 7 -12.33 -38.33 -29.02
N GLN A 8 -12.03 -38.62 -27.75
CA GLN A 8 -12.26 -37.70 -26.64
C GLN A 8 -11.23 -36.58 -26.72
N HIS A 9 -11.67 -35.38 -27.08
CA HIS A 9 -10.93 -34.14 -26.87
C HIS A 9 -10.94 -33.81 -25.38
N GLY A 10 -9.78 -33.95 -24.73
CA GLY A 10 -9.53 -33.33 -23.44
C GLY A 10 -9.47 -31.82 -23.63
N THR A 11 -10.51 -31.11 -23.21
CA THR A 11 -10.50 -29.66 -23.07
C THR A 11 -9.62 -29.30 -21.89
N SER A 12 -8.38 -28.91 -22.18
CA SER A 12 -7.51 -28.19 -21.25
C SER A 12 -8.18 -26.85 -20.92
N GLY A 13 -8.82 -26.78 -19.75
CA GLY A 13 -9.33 -25.52 -19.21
C GLY A 13 -8.18 -24.54 -18.96
N PRO A 14 -8.41 -23.22 -19.07
CA PRO A 14 -7.37 -22.24 -18.80
C PRO A 14 -6.86 -22.42 -17.36
N ALA A 15 -5.54 -22.49 -17.22
CA ALA A 15 -4.90 -22.54 -15.91
C ALA A 15 -5.39 -21.34 -15.07
N SER A 16 -6.01 -21.61 -13.93
CA SER A 16 -6.33 -20.55 -12.96
C SER A 16 -5.06 -19.80 -12.62
N ALA A 17 -5.12 -18.46 -12.68
CA ALA A 17 -4.02 -17.63 -12.23
C ALA A 17 -3.65 -18.00 -10.78
N PRO A 18 -2.35 -18.01 -10.43
CA PRO A 18 -1.92 -18.26 -9.06
C PRO A 18 -2.60 -17.25 -8.11
N ALA A 19 -2.98 -17.71 -6.92
CA ALA A 19 -3.59 -16.85 -5.91
C ALA A 19 -2.61 -15.69 -5.57
N PRO A 20 -3.13 -14.45 -5.39
CA PRO A 20 -2.27 -13.31 -5.07
C PRO A 20 -1.54 -13.54 -3.76
N SER A 21 -0.31 -13.04 -3.67
CA SER A 21 0.43 -13.00 -2.41
C SER A 21 -0.32 -12.18 -1.36
N ALA A 22 0.00 -12.35 -0.08
CA ALA A 22 -0.63 -11.58 1.00
C ALA A 22 -0.46 -10.06 0.78
N ALA A 23 0.71 -9.63 0.30
CA ALA A 23 0.99 -8.23 -0.06
C ALA A 23 0.10 -7.73 -1.21
N GLU A 24 0.01 -8.51 -2.29
CA GLU A 24 -0.85 -8.17 -3.44
C GLU A 24 -2.33 -8.10 -3.04
N ALA A 25 -2.79 -8.98 -2.16
CA ALA A 25 -4.17 -8.95 -1.67
C ALA A 25 -4.48 -7.67 -0.88
N LEU A 26 -3.52 -7.14 -0.09
CA LEU A 26 -3.66 -5.85 0.57
C LEU A 26 -3.71 -4.71 -0.44
N LEU A 27 -2.81 -4.71 -1.42
CA LEU A 27 -2.77 -3.68 -2.44
C LEU A 27 -4.05 -3.66 -3.30
N GLN A 28 -4.59 -4.83 -3.66
CA GLN A 28 -5.86 -4.93 -4.40
C GLN A 28 -7.03 -4.34 -3.62
N ARG A 29 -7.08 -4.52 -2.29
CA ARG A 29 -8.08 -3.88 -1.43
C ARG A 29 -7.95 -2.36 -1.45
N TRP A 30 -6.72 -1.84 -1.39
CA TRP A 30 -6.48 -0.41 -1.54
C TRP A 30 -6.96 0.11 -2.90
N LEU A 31 -6.59 -0.55 -4.00
CA LEU A 31 -6.97 -0.15 -5.35
C LEU A 31 -8.48 -0.16 -5.58
N ALA A 32 -9.19 -1.12 -4.99
CA ALA A 32 -10.66 -1.22 -5.08
C ALA A 32 -11.39 -0.01 -4.47
N ARG A 33 -10.73 0.78 -3.60
CA ARG A 33 -11.29 2.00 -3.03
C ARG A 33 -11.32 3.18 -4.00
N ASN A 34 -10.53 3.12 -5.09
CA ASN A 34 -10.52 4.11 -6.16
C ASN A 34 -10.37 5.56 -5.67
N GLU A 35 -9.48 5.77 -4.68
CA GLU A 35 -9.23 7.08 -4.08
C GLU A 35 -8.56 8.02 -5.11
N SER A 36 -9.07 9.26 -5.23
CA SER A 36 -8.53 10.25 -6.18
C SER A 36 -7.38 11.05 -5.57
N ILE A 37 -6.17 10.83 -6.07
CA ILE A 37 -4.96 11.57 -5.66
C ILE A 37 -5.11 13.08 -5.93
N ASP A 38 -5.63 13.46 -7.10
CA ASP A 38 -5.82 14.86 -7.46
C ASP A 38 -6.83 15.56 -6.55
N ALA A 39 -7.91 14.88 -6.18
CA ALA A 39 -8.89 15.42 -5.24
C ALA A 39 -8.29 15.64 -3.85
N VAL A 40 -7.43 14.73 -3.38
CA VAL A 40 -6.71 14.90 -2.11
C VAL A 40 -5.82 16.15 -2.16
N TRP A 41 -4.98 16.29 -3.19
CA TRP A 41 -4.13 17.47 -3.35
C TRP A 41 -4.92 18.78 -3.43
N ALA A 42 -6.04 18.77 -4.16
CA ALA A 42 -6.89 19.95 -4.30
C ALA A 42 -7.49 20.41 -2.96
N GLY A 43 -7.89 19.46 -2.11
CA GLY A 43 -8.56 19.69 -0.83
C GLY A 43 -7.64 19.84 0.38
N MET A 44 -6.31 19.84 0.21
CA MET A 44 -5.40 19.84 1.35
C MET A 44 -5.52 21.08 2.25
N VAL A 45 -5.48 20.82 3.55
CA VAL A 45 -5.41 21.84 4.62
C VAL A 45 -4.07 21.76 5.36
N PRO A 46 -3.65 22.81 6.09
CA PRO A 46 -2.44 22.75 6.91
C PRO A 46 -2.51 21.66 7.98
N GLY A 47 -1.44 20.87 8.13
CA GLY A 47 -1.26 19.88 9.18
C GLY A 47 0.06 20.05 9.91
N PRO A 48 0.36 19.16 10.88
CA PRO A 48 1.62 19.18 11.62
C PRO A 48 2.81 18.84 10.72
N SER A 49 4.03 19.06 11.22
CA SER A 49 5.24 18.69 10.49
C SER A 49 5.35 17.17 10.33
N ALA A 50 5.93 16.73 9.21
CA ALA A 50 6.22 15.31 8.98
C ALA A 50 7.10 14.73 10.10
N ASP A 51 8.08 15.51 10.59
CA ASP A 51 8.97 15.11 11.69
C ASP A 51 8.24 14.87 13.02
N ALA A 52 7.23 15.69 13.35
CA ALA A 52 6.44 15.50 14.56
C ALA A 52 5.58 14.23 14.48
N VAL A 53 4.97 13.97 13.32
CA VAL A 53 4.22 12.73 13.05
C VAL A 53 5.17 11.53 13.06
N ALA A 54 6.32 11.62 12.40
CA ALA A 54 7.34 10.56 12.41
C ALA A 54 7.81 10.27 13.83
N SER A 55 8.12 11.29 14.64
CA SER A 55 8.50 11.12 16.04
C SER A 55 7.42 10.36 16.83
N ARG A 56 6.14 10.67 16.59
CA ARG A 56 5.01 9.97 17.20
C ARG A 56 4.90 8.51 16.76
N ILE A 57 5.13 8.19 15.49
CA ILE A 57 5.20 6.79 14.99
C ILE A 57 6.33 6.02 15.70
N GLY A 58 7.48 6.66 15.90
CA GLY A 58 8.62 6.05 16.60
C GLY A 58 8.34 5.76 18.07
N ALA A 59 7.36 6.45 18.66
CA ALA A 59 6.96 6.32 20.06
C ALA A 59 5.78 5.35 20.28
N VAL A 60 5.32 4.62 19.25
CA VAL A 60 4.21 3.65 19.40
C VAL A 60 4.56 2.59 20.47
N PRO A 61 3.72 2.43 21.52
CA PRO A 61 3.95 1.39 22.52
C PRO A 61 3.85 -0.01 21.91
N LYS A 62 4.77 -0.91 22.29
CA LYS A 62 4.74 -2.31 21.82
C LYS A 62 3.41 -3.02 22.13
N THR A 63 2.79 -2.69 23.27
CA THR A 63 1.47 -3.20 23.68
C THR A 63 0.36 -2.78 22.72
N PHE A 64 0.49 -1.65 22.05
CA PHE A 64 -0.45 -1.15 21.05
C PHE A 64 -0.43 -1.98 19.75
N LEU A 65 0.69 -2.68 19.49
CA LEU A 65 0.91 -3.52 18.30
C LEU A 65 0.69 -5.01 18.56
N ASP A 66 0.29 -5.38 19.78
CA ASP A 66 0.04 -6.75 20.19
C ASP A 66 -1.15 -7.34 19.41
N ASP A 67 -1.00 -8.59 18.97
CA ASP A 67 -1.99 -9.31 18.16
C ASP A 67 -3.35 -9.49 18.86
N ARG A 68 -3.38 -9.36 20.19
CA ARG A 68 -4.60 -9.41 21.01
C ARG A 68 -5.41 -8.11 20.95
N VAL A 69 -4.81 -7.00 20.53
CA VAL A 69 -5.51 -5.71 20.41
C VAL A 69 -6.50 -5.77 19.25
N ARG A 70 -7.77 -5.54 19.56
CA ARG A 70 -8.85 -5.46 18.57
C ARG A 70 -8.90 -4.04 18.03
N VAL A 71 -8.39 -3.82 16.81
CA VAL A 71 -8.31 -2.50 16.17
C VAL A 71 -9.66 -1.76 16.07
N VAL A 72 -10.77 -2.50 15.92
CA VAL A 72 -12.14 -1.93 15.95
C VAL A 72 -12.48 -1.33 17.32
N ALA A 73 -12.18 -2.04 18.41
CA ALA A 73 -12.43 -1.55 19.76
C ALA A 73 -11.54 -0.35 20.07
N LEU A 74 -10.27 -0.44 19.70
CA LEU A 74 -9.30 0.64 19.83
C LEU A 74 -9.75 1.91 19.10
N ALA A 75 -10.27 1.79 17.88
CA ALA A 75 -10.79 2.95 17.15
C ALA A 75 -11.99 3.60 17.87
N GLY A 76 -12.84 2.81 18.51
CA GLY A 76 -13.94 3.31 19.34
C GLY A 76 -13.45 4.14 20.53
N ASP A 77 -12.35 3.74 21.15
CA ASP A 77 -11.73 4.47 22.26
C ASP A 77 -11.02 5.74 21.78
N VAL A 78 -10.29 5.66 20.66
CA VAL A 78 -9.40 6.74 20.18
C VAL A 78 -10.15 7.83 19.42
N LEU A 79 -11.02 7.44 18.49
CA LEU A 79 -11.66 8.40 17.60
C LEU A 79 -12.87 9.05 18.25
N GLU A 80 -13.27 8.61 19.46
CA GLU A 80 -14.51 8.98 20.14
C GLU A 80 -15.70 8.98 19.18
N SER A 81 -15.64 8.09 18.17
CA SER A 81 -16.61 8.00 17.11
C SER A 81 -17.96 7.76 17.78
N ASP A 82 -18.85 8.73 17.68
CA ASP A 82 -20.19 8.66 18.21
C ASP A 82 -20.83 7.40 17.61
N ARG A 83 -20.81 6.30 18.36
CA ARG A 83 -20.78 4.90 17.89
C ARG A 83 -21.68 4.65 16.66
N GLY A 84 -21.15 4.86 15.46
CA GLY A 84 -21.88 4.64 14.19
C GLY A 84 -23.07 5.58 13.94
N ARG A 85 -23.14 6.75 14.56
CA ARG A 85 -24.24 7.72 14.35
C ARG A 85 -24.03 8.65 13.15
N GLY A 86 -22.80 8.74 12.64
CA GLY A 86 -22.44 9.51 11.44
C GLY A 86 -21.74 8.64 10.39
N GLN A 87 -21.85 9.04 9.11
CA GLN A 87 -21.27 8.32 7.96
C GLN A 87 -19.77 8.04 8.15
N GLU A 88 -19.01 9.01 8.66
CA GLU A 88 -17.57 8.88 8.90
C GLU A 88 -17.23 7.74 9.88
N SER A 89 -18.05 7.56 10.92
CA SER A 89 -17.88 6.46 11.88
C SER A 89 -18.17 5.10 11.23
N THR A 90 -19.16 5.04 10.33
CA THR A 90 -19.47 3.82 9.57
C THR A 90 -18.34 3.43 8.63
N ASP A 91 -17.73 4.42 7.96
CA ASP A 91 -16.62 4.18 7.03
C ASP A 91 -15.37 3.67 7.77
N VAL A 92 -15.06 4.22 8.95
CA VAL A 92 -13.98 3.73 9.82
C VAL A 92 -14.21 2.28 10.22
N VAL A 93 -15.41 1.94 10.70
CA VAL A 93 -15.74 0.56 11.10
C VAL A 93 -15.61 -0.39 9.91
N THR A 94 -16.10 0.01 8.74
CA THR A 94 -16.01 -0.79 7.50
C THR A 94 -14.55 -1.10 7.16
N VAL A 95 -13.66 -0.10 7.20
CA VAL A 95 -12.23 -0.31 6.95
C VAL A 95 -11.62 -1.27 7.97
N LEU A 96 -11.97 -1.16 9.24
CA LEU A 96 -11.40 -2.01 10.29
C LEU A 96 -11.94 -3.45 10.25
N ASP A 97 -13.19 -3.65 9.82
CA ASP A 97 -13.74 -4.97 9.53
C ASP A 97 -13.03 -5.59 8.32
N GLU A 98 -12.74 -4.82 7.27
CA GLU A 98 -11.91 -5.27 6.16
C GLU A 98 -10.50 -5.65 6.62
N VAL A 99 -9.87 -4.85 7.49
CA VAL A 99 -8.57 -5.16 8.10
C VAL A 99 -8.64 -6.50 8.84
N ALA A 100 -9.66 -6.71 9.67
CA ALA A 100 -9.84 -7.96 10.39
C ALA A 100 -10.05 -9.16 9.44
N ALA A 101 -10.85 -8.98 8.39
CA ALA A 101 -11.13 -10.00 7.38
C ALA A 101 -9.89 -10.42 6.57
N THR A 102 -8.85 -9.58 6.52
CA THR A 102 -7.58 -9.97 5.86
C THR A 102 -6.82 -11.07 6.60
N GLY A 103 -7.00 -11.19 7.92
CA GLY A 103 -6.14 -12.02 8.78
C GLY A 103 -4.65 -11.60 8.82
N SER A 104 -4.29 -10.48 8.19
CA SER A 104 -2.91 -10.01 8.05
C SER A 104 -2.44 -9.25 9.29
N SER A 105 -1.32 -9.68 9.87
CA SER A 105 -0.65 -8.96 10.96
C SER A 105 -0.15 -7.60 10.50
N ALA A 106 0.32 -7.47 9.26
CA ALA A 106 0.77 -6.22 8.67
C ALA A 106 -0.39 -5.22 8.54
N ALA A 107 -1.54 -5.64 8.01
CA ALA A 107 -2.70 -4.75 7.91
C ALA A 107 -3.19 -4.28 9.28
N ARG A 108 -3.27 -5.20 10.26
CA ARG A 108 -3.65 -4.88 11.63
C ARG A 108 -2.67 -3.89 12.28
N ARG A 109 -1.36 -4.12 12.17
CA ARG A 109 -0.34 -3.19 12.72
C ARG A 109 -0.37 -1.84 12.02
N GLY A 110 -0.58 -1.81 10.71
CA GLY A 110 -0.72 -0.56 9.96
C GLY A 110 -1.89 0.29 10.46
N ALA A 111 -3.05 -0.34 10.67
CA ALA A 111 -4.21 0.31 11.26
C ALA A 111 -3.96 0.77 12.71
N ALA A 112 -3.31 -0.06 13.52
CA ALA A 112 -2.96 0.30 14.89
C ALA A 112 -2.00 1.50 14.94
N ILE A 113 -0.95 1.53 14.14
CA ILE A 113 -0.03 2.70 14.09
C ILE A 113 -0.78 3.97 13.70
N ALA A 114 -1.70 3.91 12.73
CA ALA A 114 -2.53 5.04 12.37
C ALA A 114 -3.42 5.51 13.55
N LEU A 115 -4.06 4.59 14.27
CA LEU A 115 -4.86 4.91 15.46
C LEU A 115 -4.00 5.56 16.56
N TRP A 116 -2.76 5.09 16.77
CA TRP A 116 -1.85 5.69 17.73
C TRP A 116 -1.58 7.17 17.45
N LEU A 117 -1.57 7.60 16.18
CA LEU A 117 -1.30 8.99 15.83
C LEU A 117 -2.30 9.97 16.45
N TRP A 118 -3.58 9.58 16.53
CA TRP A 118 -4.62 10.34 17.24
C TRP A 118 -4.63 10.06 18.75
N ALA A 119 -4.36 8.82 19.17
CA ALA A 119 -4.37 8.44 20.58
C ALA A 119 -3.26 9.11 21.40
N GLY A 120 -2.11 9.38 20.76
CA GLY A 120 -0.90 9.88 21.42
C GLY A 120 -1.00 11.32 21.92
N ASP A 121 -2.10 12.03 21.70
CA ASP A 121 -2.27 13.41 22.18
C ASP A 121 -2.23 13.51 23.72
N GLU A 122 -2.77 12.53 24.43
CA GLU A 122 -2.75 12.51 25.91
C GLU A 122 -1.35 12.24 26.48
N GLU A 123 -0.62 11.31 25.87
CA GLU A 123 0.69 10.83 26.37
C GLU A 123 1.86 11.71 25.88
N LEU A 124 1.80 12.20 24.64
CA LEU A 124 2.88 12.91 23.97
C LEU A 124 2.61 14.41 23.79
N GLY A 125 1.44 14.89 24.23
CA GLY A 125 0.93 16.23 23.98
C GLY A 125 0.35 16.39 22.57
N PRO A 126 -0.48 17.41 22.32
CA PRO A 126 -1.14 17.60 21.03
C PRO A 126 -0.20 18.03 19.91
N LEU A 127 -0.50 17.63 18.68
CA LEU A 127 0.14 18.17 17.48
C LEU A 127 -0.42 19.56 17.13
N ALA A 128 0.42 20.40 16.52
CA ALA A 128 0.05 21.73 16.06
C ALA A 128 0.46 21.94 14.60
N PRO A 129 -0.49 22.16 13.67
CA PRO A 129 -1.94 21.94 13.79
C PRO A 129 -2.33 20.50 14.20
N PRO A 130 -3.54 20.28 14.76
CA PRO A 130 -4.01 18.94 15.11
C PRO A 130 -4.23 18.07 13.87
N LEU A 131 -4.22 16.75 14.07
CA LEU A 131 -4.53 15.80 13.02
C LEU A 131 -6.02 15.82 12.66
N ALA A 132 -6.30 15.87 11.35
CA ALA A 132 -7.66 15.81 10.86
C ALA A 132 -8.28 14.42 11.13
N ARG A 133 -9.57 14.40 11.49
CA ARG A 133 -10.35 13.16 11.72
C ARG A 133 -11.36 12.87 10.62
N GLU A 134 -11.75 13.88 9.84
CA GLU A 134 -12.70 13.80 8.72
C GLU A 134 -12.31 12.76 7.64
N HIS A 135 -11.03 12.44 7.56
CA HIS A 135 -10.48 11.48 6.60
C HIS A 135 -9.85 10.24 7.27
N ALA A 136 -10.23 9.95 8.52
CA ALA A 136 -9.66 8.85 9.30
C ALA A 136 -9.79 7.49 8.59
N ALA A 137 -10.95 7.18 7.98
CA ALA A 137 -11.14 5.93 7.24
C ALA A 137 -10.16 5.78 6.07
N ARG A 138 -9.92 6.86 5.32
CA ARG A 138 -8.98 6.88 4.19
C ARG A 138 -7.53 6.75 4.65
N ALA A 139 -7.15 7.48 5.69
CA ALA A 139 -5.81 7.38 6.29
C ALA A 139 -5.55 5.98 6.87
N LEU A 140 -6.53 5.39 7.56
CA LEU A 140 -6.46 4.01 8.07
C LEU A 140 -6.26 3.00 6.94
N ALA A 141 -7.07 3.11 5.88
CA ALA A 141 -6.97 2.22 4.73
C ALA A 141 -5.62 2.37 4.00
N ALA A 142 -5.09 3.59 3.87
CA ALA A 142 -3.79 3.82 3.26
C ALA A 142 -2.67 3.17 4.07
N MET A 143 -2.69 3.31 5.39
CA MET A 143 -1.68 2.66 6.23
C MET A 143 -1.83 1.14 6.19
N ALA A 144 -3.04 0.61 6.39
CA ALA A 144 -3.29 -0.82 6.52
C ALA A 144 -3.20 -1.62 5.21
N PHE A 145 -3.53 -1.01 4.07
CA PHE A 145 -3.61 -1.72 2.79
C PHE A 145 -2.57 -1.24 1.77
N ARG A 146 -2.34 0.07 1.67
CA ARG A 146 -1.41 0.63 0.68
C ARG A 146 0.03 0.44 1.15
N LEU A 147 0.41 1.07 2.26
CA LEU A 147 1.81 1.07 2.71
C LEU A 147 2.23 -0.30 3.26
N ALA A 148 1.37 -0.94 4.08
CA ALA A 148 1.65 -2.27 4.64
C ALA A 148 1.76 -3.39 3.58
N SER A 149 1.34 -3.14 2.33
CA SER A 149 1.58 -4.08 1.22
C SER A 149 3.03 -4.09 0.73
N VAL A 150 3.80 -3.03 1.00
CA VAL A 150 5.15 -2.86 0.45
C VAL A 150 6.24 -2.62 1.49
N VAL A 151 5.88 -2.21 2.71
CA VAL A 151 6.82 -2.00 3.83
C VAL A 151 6.22 -2.60 5.10
N ASP A 152 6.97 -3.44 5.82
CA ASP A 152 6.50 -4.00 7.09
C ASP A 152 6.28 -2.86 8.11
N PRO A 153 5.11 -2.76 8.77
CA PRO A 153 4.86 -1.77 9.81
C PRO A 153 5.88 -1.75 10.95
N ALA A 154 6.60 -2.84 11.21
CA ALA A 154 7.70 -2.85 12.17
C ALA A 154 8.84 -1.90 11.75
N GLU A 155 9.11 -1.77 10.45
CA GLU A 155 10.13 -0.88 9.91
C GLU A 155 9.74 0.59 10.07
N TRP A 156 8.44 0.92 10.04
CA TRP A 156 7.98 2.30 10.28
C TRP A 156 8.38 2.78 11.67
N VAL A 157 8.49 1.87 12.64
CA VAL A 157 8.91 2.18 14.01
C VAL A 157 10.43 2.19 14.12
N SER A 158 11.15 1.26 13.48
CA SER A 158 12.61 1.10 13.69
C SER A 158 13.49 1.90 12.72
N ASP A 159 13.04 2.13 11.49
CA ASP A 159 13.81 2.75 10.42
C ASP A 159 13.35 4.19 10.16
N ALA A 160 14.27 5.15 10.15
CA ALA A 160 13.93 6.56 10.03
C ALA A 160 13.37 6.93 8.64
N GLU A 161 13.85 6.31 7.56
CA GLU A 161 13.34 6.56 6.21
C GLU A 161 11.92 5.98 6.05
N ARG A 162 11.68 4.76 6.56
CA ARG A 162 10.33 4.16 6.55
C ARG A 162 9.36 4.91 7.43
N ARG A 163 9.84 5.49 8.52
CA ARG A 163 9.04 6.34 9.41
C ARG A 163 8.62 7.63 8.74
N ASP A 164 9.52 8.30 8.03
CA ASP A 164 9.21 9.49 7.23
C ASP A 164 8.20 9.18 6.12
N GLU A 165 8.38 8.07 5.41
CA GLU A 165 7.42 7.58 4.40
C GLU A 165 6.02 7.35 5.00
N ALA A 166 5.95 6.68 6.15
CA ALA A 166 4.71 6.42 6.87
C ALA A 166 4.03 7.72 7.34
N ALA A 167 4.79 8.67 7.89
CA ALA A 167 4.28 9.96 8.33
C ALA A 167 3.70 10.78 7.17
N ARG A 168 4.43 10.85 6.04
CA ARG A 168 3.99 11.57 4.83
C ARG A 168 2.78 10.90 4.18
N THR A 169 2.76 9.57 4.12
CA THR A 169 1.60 8.80 3.64
C THR A 169 0.37 9.09 4.49
N PHE A 170 0.50 9.05 5.81
CA PHE A 170 -0.59 9.34 6.72
C PHE A 170 -1.12 10.76 6.55
N LEU A 171 -0.24 11.77 6.55
CA LEU A 171 -0.63 13.17 6.37
C LEU A 171 -1.34 13.40 5.03
N PHE A 172 -0.78 12.88 3.94
CA PHE A 172 -1.37 12.98 2.61
C PHE A 172 -2.79 12.41 2.59
N TRP A 173 -2.99 11.17 3.05
CA TRP A 173 -4.31 10.54 3.03
C TRP A 173 -5.27 11.08 4.10
N SER A 174 -4.76 11.77 5.11
CA SER A 174 -5.56 12.59 6.04
C SER A 174 -5.97 13.94 5.47
N GLY A 175 -5.55 14.29 4.24
CA GLY A 175 -5.86 15.57 3.60
C GLY A 175 -5.04 16.73 4.14
N GLN A 176 -3.88 16.46 4.74
CA GLN A 176 -3.07 17.46 5.41
C GLN A 176 -1.69 17.66 4.77
N LEU A 177 -1.32 18.93 4.59
CA LEU A 177 0.01 19.34 4.13
C LEU A 177 0.96 19.44 5.32
N PRO A 178 2.18 18.86 5.25
CA PRO A 178 3.16 19.00 6.33
C PRO A 178 3.49 20.46 6.62
N ALA A 179 3.59 20.83 7.91
CA ALA A 179 3.95 22.19 8.30
C ALA A 179 5.30 22.62 7.71
N GLY A 180 5.34 23.80 7.08
CA GLY A 180 6.55 24.36 6.45
C GLY A 180 6.80 23.91 5.01
N GLU A 181 5.95 23.03 4.47
CA GLU A 181 6.02 22.59 3.07
C GLU A 181 4.88 23.23 2.25
N ASP A 182 5.16 23.59 0.99
CA ASP A 182 4.11 23.87 0.01
C ASP A 182 3.69 22.57 -0.71
N ARG A 183 2.63 22.64 -1.54
CA ARG A 183 2.11 21.47 -2.25
C ARG A 183 3.14 20.81 -3.17
N GLU A 184 3.97 21.61 -3.83
CA GLU A 184 4.99 21.13 -4.76
C GLU A 184 6.09 20.37 -4.01
N THR A 185 6.57 20.94 -2.90
CA THR A 185 7.58 20.35 -2.02
C THR A 185 7.06 19.05 -1.40
N ALA A 186 5.85 19.08 -0.83
CA ALA A 186 5.25 17.91 -0.20
C ALA A 186 5.02 16.78 -1.21
N SER A 187 4.55 17.10 -2.41
CA SER A 187 4.34 16.12 -3.49
C SER A 187 5.66 15.50 -3.96
N SER A 188 6.70 16.32 -4.13
CA SER A 188 8.03 15.87 -4.52
C SER A 188 8.64 14.94 -3.48
N LEU A 189 8.55 15.30 -2.20
CA LEU A 189 9.07 14.49 -1.09
C LEU A 189 8.27 13.20 -0.89
N LEU A 190 6.94 13.25 -1.00
CA LEU A 190 6.09 12.05 -0.95
C LEU A 190 6.47 11.09 -2.09
N THR A 191 6.58 11.59 -3.32
CA THR A 191 6.98 10.79 -4.49
C THR A 191 8.37 10.16 -4.30
N MET A 192 9.32 10.93 -3.78
CA MET A 192 10.67 10.43 -3.51
C MET A 192 10.68 9.28 -2.49
N ARG A 193 9.80 9.32 -1.50
CA ARG A 193 9.70 8.33 -0.41
C ARG A 193 8.79 7.14 -0.71
N ASP A 194 7.86 7.26 -1.65
CA ASP A 194 6.81 6.27 -1.91
C ASP A 194 7.37 4.95 -2.45
N SER A 195 7.50 3.96 -1.55
CA SER A 195 7.99 2.63 -1.87
C SER A 195 7.10 1.89 -2.85
N LEU A 196 5.79 2.18 -2.88
CA LEU A 196 4.90 1.59 -3.86
C LEU A 196 5.29 2.01 -5.28
N GLN A 197 5.54 3.30 -5.49
CA GLN A 197 6.02 3.83 -6.77
C GLN A 197 7.43 3.32 -7.09
N ARG A 198 8.33 3.33 -6.10
CA ARG A 198 9.70 2.84 -6.27
C ARG A 198 9.74 1.35 -6.67
N ASN A 199 8.98 0.52 -5.97
CA ASN A 199 8.89 -0.92 -6.25
C ASN A 199 8.22 -1.18 -7.61
N GLY A 200 7.16 -0.43 -7.95
CA GLY A 200 6.52 -0.52 -9.27
C GLY A 200 7.47 -0.13 -10.41
N ALA A 201 8.23 0.95 -10.25
CA ALA A 201 9.24 1.36 -11.22
C ALA A 201 10.38 0.33 -11.35
N LEU A 202 10.83 -0.26 -10.24
CA LEU A 202 11.84 -1.32 -10.25
C LEU A 202 11.34 -2.60 -10.94
N ALA A 203 10.09 -2.99 -10.68
CA ALA A 203 9.46 -4.14 -11.35
C ALA A 203 9.35 -3.91 -12.86
N ALA A 204 8.84 -2.75 -13.28
CA ALA A 204 8.74 -2.38 -14.69
C ALA A 204 10.12 -2.36 -15.39
N ALA A 205 11.15 -1.82 -14.74
CA ALA A 205 12.51 -1.80 -15.27
C ALA A 205 13.12 -3.22 -15.38
N ALA A 206 12.82 -4.11 -14.44
CA ALA A 206 13.25 -5.50 -14.48
C ALA A 206 12.58 -6.28 -15.64
N GLU A 207 11.28 -6.07 -15.86
CA GLU A 207 10.54 -6.64 -16.99
C GLU A 207 11.10 -6.15 -18.34
N GLU A 208 11.39 -4.86 -18.47
CA GLU A 208 12.00 -4.29 -19.68
C GLU A 208 13.40 -4.87 -19.94
N HIS A 209 14.21 -5.04 -18.89
CA HIS A 209 15.53 -5.68 -19.02
C HIS A 209 15.43 -7.14 -19.47
N ALA A 210 14.52 -7.92 -18.86
CA ALA A 210 14.27 -9.31 -19.24
C ALA A 210 13.80 -9.41 -20.71
N HIS A 211 12.93 -8.50 -21.14
CA HIS A 211 12.48 -8.44 -22.54
C HIS A 211 13.62 -8.18 -23.52
N ARG A 212 14.52 -7.22 -23.22
CA ARG A 212 15.70 -6.92 -24.07
C ARG A 212 16.64 -8.11 -24.21
N LEU A 213 16.87 -8.86 -23.13
CA LEU A 213 17.69 -10.08 -23.16
C LEU A 213 17.06 -11.16 -24.04
N GLU A 214 15.74 -11.35 -23.94
CA GLU A 214 15.02 -12.32 -24.76
C GLU A 214 15.06 -11.97 -26.25
N VAL A 215 14.90 -10.69 -26.60
CA VAL A 215 15.05 -10.21 -27.99
C VAL A 215 16.47 -10.46 -28.50
N THR A 216 17.49 -10.15 -27.68
CA THR A 216 18.90 -10.37 -28.04
C THR A 216 19.19 -11.85 -28.29
N ARG A 217 18.69 -12.73 -27.42
CA ARG A 217 18.80 -14.18 -27.57
C ARG A 217 18.18 -14.67 -28.87
N LYS A 218 16.94 -14.24 -29.17
CA LYS A 218 16.25 -14.60 -30.43
C LYS A 218 17.02 -14.14 -31.67
N LEU A 219 17.60 -12.94 -31.65
CA LEU A 219 18.42 -12.43 -32.75
C LEU A 219 19.72 -13.23 -32.93
N GLN A 220 20.38 -13.63 -31.84
CA GLN A 220 21.57 -14.48 -31.89
C GLN A 220 21.25 -15.88 -32.41
N GLU A 221 20.16 -16.50 -31.93
CA GLU A 221 19.70 -17.80 -32.41
C GLU A 221 19.30 -17.77 -33.90
N ALA A 222 18.70 -16.68 -34.38
CA ALA A 222 18.38 -16.49 -35.80
C ALA A 222 19.64 -16.36 -36.66
N ARG A 223 20.61 -15.53 -36.23
CA ARG A 223 21.90 -15.39 -36.93
C ARG A 223 22.69 -16.69 -36.98
N ALA A 224 22.69 -17.46 -35.89
CA ALA A 224 23.34 -18.76 -35.85
C ALA A 224 22.70 -19.76 -36.83
N ARG A 225 21.36 -19.77 -36.93
CA ARG A 225 20.62 -20.57 -37.90
C ARG A 225 20.94 -20.17 -39.35
N GLU A 226 20.98 -18.87 -39.64
CA GLU A 226 21.34 -18.37 -40.98
C GLU A 226 22.79 -18.71 -41.37
N ALA A 227 23.74 -18.57 -40.44
CA ALA A 227 25.14 -18.93 -40.68
C ALA A 227 25.29 -20.43 -40.94
N ALA A 228 24.64 -21.28 -40.13
CA ALA A 228 24.64 -22.73 -40.35
C ALA A 228 24.03 -23.11 -41.71
N ALA A 229 22.94 -22.47 -42.12
CA ALA A 229 22.30 -22.73 -43.42
C ALA A 229 23.16 -22.31 -44.63
N ARG A 230 24.03 -21.30 -44.49
CA ARG A 230 24.96 -20.88 -45.56
C ARG A 230 26.13 -21.84 -45.74
N TYR A 231 26.67 -22.40 -44.66
CA TYR A 231 27.80 -23.34 -44.73
C TYR A 231 27.45 -24.71 -45.33
N THR A 232 26.17 -25.11 -45.33
CA THR A 232 25.73 -26.40 -45.92
C THR A 232 25.46 -26.33 -47.42
N HIS A 233 25.57 -25.15 -48.04
CA HIS A 233 25.26 -24.91 -49.45
C HIS A 233 26.49 -24.63 -50.34
N GLU A 234 27.69 -24.69 -49.78
CA GLU A 234 28.97 -24.80 -50.51
C GLU A 234 29.47 -26.25 -50.52
#